data_AF-A0A4S3ZNV1-F1
#
_entry.id   AF-A0A4S3ZNV1-F1
#
_cell.length_a   1.000
_cell.length_b   1.000
_cell.length_c   1.000
_cell.angle_alpha   90.00
_cell.angle_beta   90.00
_cell.angle_gamma   90.00
#
_symmetry.space_group_name_H-M   'P 1'
#
loop_
_entity.id
_entity.type
_entity.pdbx_description
1 polymer ?
#
loop_
_entity_poly.entity_id
_entity_poly.type
_entity_poly.pdbx_seq_one_letter_code
_entity_poly.pdbx_strand_id
1 'polypeptide(L)'
;MNKNGEHVGYNDSKGFPTIGFGHLIKKGEPYKVGSTITDEEAQSIFVKDSKDIFTKADKYLKDFNLSTNQRYALYDASFNMGPGKMLDYNENGSKFSGENFFLQYMGDGPGVSKRRYGENLLYSENLYIHFDVYSKKNQIIAAKKALEAALNPPEEKKDEPKQ
;
A
#
# COMPACT_ATOMS: atom_id res chain seq x y z
N MET A 1 8.87 6.73 -12.79
CA MET A 1 10.18 6.31 -13.34
C MET A 1 10.32 6.78 -14.77
N ASN A 2 11.54 7.05 -15.23
CA ASN A 2 11.82 7.33 -16.64
C ASN A 2 11.92 6.01 -17.45
N LYS A 3 12.24 6.11 -18.75
CA LYS A 3 12.35 4.95 -19.65
C LYS A 3 13.47 3.97 -19.26
N ASN A 4 14.42 4.40 -18.43
CA ASN A 4 15.56 3.61 -17.97
C ASN A 4 15.30 2.91 -16.63
N GLY A 5 14.10 3.06 -16.06
CA GLY A 5 13.75 2.51 -14.74
C GLY A 5 14.18 3.40 -13.57
N GLU A 6 14.72 4.59 -13.81
CA GLU A 6 15.19 5.49 -12.76
C GLU A 6 14.03 6.31 -12.17
N HIS A 7 14.09 6.63 -10.88
CA HIS A 7 13.13 7.50 -10.22
C HIS A 7 13.51 8.96 -10.44
N VAL A 8 12.60 9.73 -11.02
CA VAL A 8 12.80 11.16 -11.29
C VAL A 8 12.13 11.97 -10.18
N GLY A 9 12.84 12.94 -9.61
CA GLY A 9 12.27 13.88 -8.64
C GLY A 9 11.12 14.68 -9.24
N TYR A 10 10.04 14.85 -8.49
CA TYR A 10 8.77 15.44 -8.91
C TYR A 10 8.21 16.35 -7.81
N ASN A 11 7.16 17.11 -8.11
CA ASN A 11 6.35 17.75 -7.08
C ASN A 11 5.16 16.84 -6.75
N ASP A 12 4.92 16.57 -5.47
CA ASP A 12 3.77 15.77 -5.03
C ASP A 12 2.43 16.49 -5.31
N SER A 13 1.31 15.85 -4.92
CA SER A 13 -0.03 16.41 -5.12
C SER A 13 -0.28 17.72 -4.37
N LYS A 14 0.58 18.09 -3.41
CA LYS A 14 0.54 19.33 -2.64
C LYS A 14 1.59 20.35 -3.13
N GLY A 15 2.36 20.02 -4.16
CA GLY A 15 3.39 20.87 -4.75
C GLY A 15 4.74 20.80 -4.07
N PHE A 16 4.97 19.84 -3.16
CA PHE A 16 6.24 19.72 -2.45
C PHE A 16 7.26 18.87 -3.24
N PRO A 17 8.56 19.20 -3.19
CA PRO A 17 9.58 18.47 -3.92
C PRO A 17 9.80 17.07 -3.32
N THR A 18 9.70 16.03 -4.14
CA THR A 18 9.64 14.63 -3.72
C THR A 18 10.47 13.75 -4.66
N ILE A 19 11.05 12.65 -4.15
CA ILE A 19 11.76 11.65 -4.97
C ILE A 19 11.51 10.22 -4.46
N GLY A 20 11.77 9.23 -5.33
CA GLY A 20 11.60 7.81 -5.01
C GLY A 20 10.15 7.48 -4.60
N PHE A 21 10.01 6.69 -3.53
CA PHE A 21 8.72 6.22 -3.01
C PHE A 21 7.98 7.23 -2.11
N GLY A 22 8.20 8.53 -2.32
CA GLY A 22 7.48 9.60 -1.59
C GLY A 22 8.33 10.35 -0.56
N HIS A 23 9.65 10.29 -0.66
CA HIS A 23 10.55 11.05 0.20
C HIS A 23 10.47 12.54 -0.10
N LEU A 24 10.08 13.34 0.88
CA LEU A 24 10.09 14.81 0.81
C LEU A 24 11.55 15.30 0.80
N ILE A 25 11.96 15.94 -0.29
CA ILE A 25 13.31 16.50 -0.46
C ILE A 25 13.47 17.69 0.50
N LYS A 26 14.39 17.58 1.45
CA LYS A 26 14.69 18.61 2.45
C LYS A 26 15.85 19.49 2.00
N LYS A 27 15.90 20.71 2.55
CA LYS A 27 17.01 21.64 2.32
C LYS A 27 18.33 20.99 2.75
N GLY A 28 19.30 20.95 1.84
CA GLY A 28 20.64 20.42 2.08
C GLY A 28 20.85 18.99 1.59
N GLU A 29 19.81 18.31 1.12
CA GLU A 29 19.95 17.03 0.41
C GLU A 29 20.45 17.25 -1.03
N PRO A 30 21.13 16.26 -1.64
CA PRO A 30 21.69 16.38 -2.98
C PRO A 30 20.63 16.28 -4.09
N TYR A 31 19.38 15.96 -3.73
CA TYR A 31 18.28 15.71 -4.66
C TYR A 31 17.52 17.00 -4.99
N LYS A 32 16.89 17.04 -6.16
CA LYS A 32 16.01 18.13 -6.58
C LYS A 32 14.94 17.63 -7.55
N VAL A 33 13.91 18.43 -7.78
CA VAL A 33 12.95 18.14 -8.86
C VAL A 33 13.70 18.00 -10.19
N GLY A 34 13.44 16.91 -10.91
CA GLY A 34 14.12 16.54 -12.15
C GLY A 34 15.42 15.76 -12.01
N SER A 35 16.01 15.61 -10.81
CA SER A 35 17.14 14.69 -10.62
C SER A 35 16.69 13.23 -10.69
N THR A 36 17.59 12.32 -11.05
CA THR A 36 17.33 10.89 -11.07
C THR A 36 18.07 10.16 -9.96
N ILE A 37 17.47 9.07 -9.48
CA ILE A 37 18.10 8.07 -8.61
C ILE A 37 17.76 6.67 -9.11
N THR A 38 18.61 5.69 -8.80
CA THR A 38 18.33 4.28 -9.12
C THR A 38 17.21 3.72 -8.24
N ASP A 39 16.70 2.54 -8.58
CA ASP A 39 15.70 1.86 -7.75
C ASP A 39 16.30 1.45 -6.38
N GLU A 40 17.57 1.03 -6.36
CA GLU A 40 18.28 0.69 -5.13
C GLU A 40 18.47 1.91 -4.23
N GLU A 41 18.77 3.08 -4.80
CA GLU A 41 18.84 4.34 -4.06
C GLU A 41 17.47 4.73 -3.50
N ALA A 42 16.40 4.62 -4.31
CA ALA A 42 15.03 4.88 -3.87
C ALA A 42 14.62 3.93 -2.73
N GLN A 43 14.99 2.66 -2.82
CA GLN A 43 14.74 1.65 -1.79
C GLN A 43 15.52 1.96 -0.51
N SER A 44 16.78 2.38 -0.61
CA SER A 44 17.61 2.77 0.53
C SER A 44 17.02 3.98 1.27
N ILE A 45 16.58 5.00 0.53
CA ILE A 45 15.89 6.17 1.09
C ILE A 45 14.60 5.73 1.79
N PHE A 46 13.79 4.88 1.16
CA PHE A 46 12.55 4.38 1.75
C PHE A 46 12.77 3.60 3.04
N VAL A 47 13.74 2.69 3.09
CA VAL A 47 14.08 1.93 4.30
C VAL A 47 14.49 2.87 5.44
N LYS A 48 15.28 3.90 5.12
CA LYS A 48 15.69 4.92 6.09
C LYS A 48 14.50 5.70 6.64
N ASP A 49 13.62 6.21 5.78
CA ASP A 49 12.44 6.98 6.19
C ASP A 49 11.44 6.15 6.99
N SER A 50 11.26 4.89 6.57
CA SER A 50 10.30 3.97 7.16
C SER A 50 10.65 3.60 8.60
N LYS A 51 11.95 3.51 8.94
CA LYS A 51 12.38 3.06 10.27
C LYS A 51 11.78 3.90 11.40
N ASP A 52 11.88 5.23 11.32
CA ASP A 52 11.39 6.12 12.37
C ASP A 52 9.85 6.17 12.38
N ILE A 53 9.23 6.07 11.20
CA ILE A 53 7.78 6.07 11.04
C ILE A 53 7.19 4.81 11.66
N PHE A 54 7.73 3.64 11.34
CA PHE A 54 7.24 2.35 11.83
C PHE A 54 7.48 2.22 13.33
N THR A 55 8.64 2.67 13.83
CA THR A 55 8.91 2.72 15.27
C THR A 55 7.87 3.56 16.02
N LYS A 56 7.48 4.72 15.47
CA LYS A 56 6.45 5.56 16.07
C LYS A 56 5.05 4.93 15.94
N ALA A 57 4.73 4.33 14.81
CA ALA A 57 3.48 3.60 14.62
C ALA A 57 3.34 2.47 15.65
N ASP A 58 4.39 1.65 15.82
CA ASP A 58 4.43 0.59 16.83
C ASP A 58 4.16 1.11 18.24
N LYS A 59 4.72 2.27 18.59
CA LYS A 59 4.45 2.89 19.90
C LYS A 59 2.96 3.21 20.09
N TYR A 60 2.27 3.68 19.05
CA TYR A 60 0.84 3.99 19.11
C TYR A 60 -0.04 2.74 19.05
N LEU A 61 0.44 1.69 18.38
CA LEU A 61 -0.31 0.44 18.16
C LEU A 61 0.02 -0.67 19.17
N LYS A 62 0.87 -0.40 20.15
CA LYS A 62 1.42 -1.40 21.10
C LYS A 62 0.36 -2.19 21.88
N ASP A 63 -0.82 -1.61 22.08
CA ASP A 63 -1.89 -2.18 22.91
C ASP A 63 -2.87 -3.04 22.08
N PHE A 64 -2.66 -3.15 20.76
CA PHE A 64 -3.50 -3.92 19.85
C PHE A 64 -2.82 -5.23 19.40
N ASN A 65 -3.59 -6.31 19.36
CA ASN A 65 -3.12 -7.63 18.91
C ASN A 65 -3.34 -7.81 17.40
N LEU A 66 -2.49 -7.16 16.61
CA LEU A 66 -2.56 -7.15 15.15
C LEU A 66 -1.80 -8.31 14.52
N SER A 67 -2.40 -8.94 13.50
CA SER A 67 -1.66 -9.81 12.59
C SER A 67 -0.60 -9.04 11.80
N THR A 68 0.35 -9.77 11.19
CA THR A 68 1.41 -9.17 10.36
C THR A 68 0.85 -8.25 9.27
N ASN A 69 -0.20 -8.68 8.56
CA ASN A 69 -0.72 -7.92 7.42
C ASN A 69 -1.59 -6.73 7.85
N GLN A 70 -2.30 -6.84 8.97
CA GLN A 70 -2.96 -5.70 9.61
C GLN A 70 -1.93 -4.63 10.02
N ARG A 71 -0.82 -5.05 10.63
CA ARG A 71 0.28 -4.16 11.00
C ARG A 71 0.92 -3.50 9.77
N TYR A 72 1.15 -4.26 8.70
CA TYR A 72 1.70 -3.72 7.45
C TYR A 72 0.77 -2.74 6.74
N ALA A 73 -0.54 -2.98 6.74
CA ALA A 73 -1.51 -2.00 6.22
C ALA A 73 -1.45 -0.68 7.01
N LEU A 74 -1.37 -0.76 8.34
CA LEU A 74 -1.24 0.42 9.19
C LEU A 74 0.12 1.13 9.03
N TYR A 75 1.19 0.39 8.73
CA TYR A 75 2.49 0.98 8.39
C TYR A 75 2.47 1.73 7.07
N ASP A 76 1.85 1.19 6.03
CA ASP A 76 1.70 1.90 4.74
C ASP A 76 0.89 3.20 4.93
N ALA A 77 -0.20 3.11 5.70
CA ALA A 77 -1.02 4.27 6.05
C ALA A 77 -0.22 5.32 6.86
N SER A 78 0.58 4.86 7.83
CA SER A 78 1.47 5.68 8.65
C SER A 78 2.57 6.35 7.84
N PHE A 79 3.16 5.65 6.85
CA PHE A 79 4.14 6.23 5.93
C PHE A 79 3.53 7.36 5.11
N ASN A 80 2.31 7.17 4.61
CA ASN A 80 1.67 8.17 3.77
C ASN A 80 1.09 9.37 4.53
N MET A 81 0.53 9.18 5.74
CA MET A 81 -0.15 10.25 6.49
C MET A 81 0.63 10.78 7.68
N GLY A 82 1.75 10.15 8.00
CA GLY A 82 2.50 10.34 9.24
C GLY A 82 1.97 9.46 10.39
N PRO A 83 2.85 9.04 11.31
CA PRO A 83 2.52 8.08 12.36
C PRO A 83 1.53 8.62 13.39
N GLY A 84 1.39 9.94 13.53
CA GLY A 84 0.43 10.55 14.46
C GLY A 84 -1.02 10.15 14.20
N LYS A 85 -1.37 9.76 12.96
CA LYS A 85 -2.70 9.27 12.62
C LYS A 85 -3.06 7.94 13.27
N MET A 86 -2.06 7.16 13.70
CA MET A 86 -2.32 5.91 14.42
C MET A 86 -2.94 6.14 15.81
N LEU A 87 -2.93 7.38 16.33
CA LEU A 87 -3.65 7.73 17.57
C LEU A 87 -5.18 7.65 17.42
N ASP A 88 -5.70 7.77 16.19
CA ASP A 88 -7.14 7.67 15.96
C ASP A 88 -7.60 6.19 15.85
N TYR A 89 -6.67 5.28 15.56
CA TYR A 89 -6.94 3.86 15.38
C TYR A 89 -7.49 3.23 16.66
N ASN A 90 -8.51 2.38 16.51
CA ASN A 90 -9.10 1.62 17.61
C ASN A 90 -9.73 0.31 17.11
N GLU A 91 -10.32 -0.46 18.02
CA GLU A 91 -11.05 -1.71 17.74
C GLU A 91 -12.41 -1.74 18.47
N ASN A 92 -13.07 -0.58 18.58
CA ASN A 92 -14.31 -0.42 19.36
C ASN A 92 -15.59 -0.31 18.51
N GLY A 93 -15.52 -0.61 17.22
CA GLY A 93 -16.64 -0.50 16.28
C GLY A 93 -16.92 0.93 15.79
N SER A 94 -16.09 1.92 16.14
CA SER A 94 -16.20 3.28 15.58
C SER A 94 -15.80 3.34 14.10
N LYS A 95 -15.95 4.52 13.50
CA LYS A 95 -15.48 4.80 12.14
C LYS A 95 -13.96 4.66 11.96
N PHE A 96 -13.18 4.67 13.04
CA PHE A 96 -11.73 4.43 13.02
C PHE A 96 -11.36 3.01 13.47
N SER A 97 -12.36 2.12 13.60
CA SER A 97 -12.16 0.76 14.06
C SER A 97 -11.64 -0.13 12.94
N GLY A 98 -10.52 -0.83 13.17
CA GLY A 98 -9.99 -1.83 12.23
C GLY A 98 -9.84 -1.29 10.80
N GLU A 99 -10.39 -2.02 9.84
CA GLU A 99 -10.34 -1.70 8.41
C GLU A 99 -11.06 -0.40 8.04
N ASN A 100 -12.01 0.07 8.85
CA ASN A 100 -12.71 1.34 8.59
C ASN A 100 -11.79 2.55 8.76
N PHE A 101 -10.70 2.42 9.53
CA PHE A 101 -9.67 3.43 9.69
C PHE A 101 -9.19 3.99 8.35
N PHE A 102 -8.89 3.13 7.38
CA PHE A 102 -8.39 3.54 6.07
C PHE A 102 -9.43 4.33 5.28
N LEU A 103 -10.70 3.90 5.38
CA LEU A 103 -11.81 4.52 4.65
C LEU A 103 -12.09 5.96 5.12
N GLN A 104 -11.77 6.29 6.37
CA GLN A 104 -11.86 7.68 6.87
C GLN A 104 -10.86 8.62 6.21
N TYR A 105 -9.78 8.09 5.62
CA TYR A 105 -8.65 8.87 5.11
C TYR A 105 -8.50 8.81 3.59
N MET A 106 -9.63 8.72 2.86
CA MET A 106 -9.67 8.61 1.39
C MET A 106 -9.77 9.94 0.64
N GLY A 107 -10.00 11.06 1.33
CA GLY A 107 -10.48 12.32 0.74
C GLY A 107 -9.50 13.09 -0.17
N ASP A 108 -8.22 12.72 -0.18
CA ASP A 108 -7.16 13.48 -0.85
C ASP A 108 -6.97 13.10 -2.35
N GLY A 109 -8.05 12.64 -2.99
CA GLY A 109 -8.11 12.36 -4.43
C GLY A 109 -7.88 10.90 -4.84
N PRO A 110 -8.02 10.58 -6.14
CA PRO A 110 -8.12 9.19 -6.61
C PRO A 110 -6.92 8.31 -6.29
N GLY A 111 -5.71 8.88 -6.24
CA GLY A 111 -4.50 8.14 -5.86
C GLY A 111 -4.52 7.71 -4.40
N VAL A 112 -4.94 8.60 -3.50
CA VAL A 112 -5.06 8.31 -2.07
C VAL A 112 -6.21 7.33 -1.83
N SER A 113 -7.36 7.51 -2.49
CA SER A 113 -8.48 6.56 -2.35
C SER A 113 -8.09 5.14 -2.78
N LYS A 114 -7.36 4.98 -3.90
CA LYS A 114 -6.83 3.67 -4.33
C LYS A 114 -5.90 3.05 -3.29
N ARG A 115 -4.99 3.83 -2.70
CA ARG A 115 -4.08 3.36 -1.66
C ARG A 115 -4.85 2.88 -0.42
N ARG A 116 -5.79 3.68 0.09
CA ARG A 116 -6.62 3.29 1.24
C ARG A 116 -7.44 2.04 1.00
N TYR A 117 -7.93 1.84 -0.22
CA TYR A 117 -8.66 0.62 -0.56
C TYR A 117 -7.73 -0.60 -0.56
N GLY A 118 -6.48 -0.47 -1.04
CA GLY A 118 -5.48 -1.53 -0.94
C GLY A 118 -5.09 -1.87 0.51
N GLU A 119 -4.88 -0.86 1.35
CA GLU A 119 -4.60 -1.04 2.78
C GLU A 119 -5.78 -1.72 3.50
N ASN A 120 -7.01 -1.31 3.20
CA ASN A 120 -8.23 -1.94 3.73
C ASN A 120 -8.30 -3.43 3.37
N LEU A 121 -8.07 -3.80 2.10
CA LEU A 121 -8.07 -5.19 1.67
C LEU A 121 -6.92 -6.02 2.26
N LEU A 122 -5.74 -5.44 2.42
CA LEU A 122 -4.63 -6.11 3.09
C LEU A 122 -4.96 -6.39 4.55
N TYR A 123 -5.63 -5.44 5.21
CA TYR A 123 -6.02 -5.53 6.61
C TYR A 123 -7.13 -6.56 6.84
N SER A 124 -8.23 -6.49 6.08
CA SER A 124 -9.42 -7.30 6.33
C SER A 124 -9.36 -8.68 5.68
N GLU A 125 -8.85 -8.75 4.44
CA GLU A 125 -8.89 -9.95 3.61
C GLU A 125 -7.52 -10.62 3.43
N ASN A 126 -6.45 -10.03 3.97
CA ASN A 126 -5.10 -10.50 3.75
C ASN A 126 -4.68 -10.46 2.25
N LEU A 127 -5.27 -9.53 1.48
CA LEU A 127 -5.06 -9.41 0.04
C LEU A 127 -4.17 -8.22 -0.31
N TYR A 128 -3.01 -8.51 -0.91
CA TYR A 128 -2.13 -7.48 -1.47
C TYR A 128 -2.44 -7.25 -2.96
N ILE A 129 -2.93 -6.05 -3.30
CA ILE A 129 -3.27 -5.67 -4.68
C ILE A 129 -2.53 -4.39 -5.08
N HIS A 130 -1.71 -4.48 -6.12
CA HIS A 130 -1.08 -3.31 -6.74
C HIS A 130 -1.98 -2.76 -7.86
N PHE A 131 -2.84 -1.79 -7.54
CA PHE A 131 -3.83 -1.26 -8.48
C PHE A 131 -3.26 -0.66 -9.77
N ASP A 132 -2.06 -0.08 -9.73
CA ASP A 132 -1.42 0.47 -10.93
C ASP A 132 -0.91 -0.60 -11.90
N VAL A 133 -0.61 -1.81 -11.42
CA VAL A 133 -0.30 -2.96 -12.28
C VAL A 133 -1.57 -3.41 -12.99
N TYR A 134 -2.66 -3.57 -12.24
CA TYR A 134 -3.96 -4.03 -12.73
C TYR A 134 -4.65 -3.10 -13.75
N SER A 135 -4.11 -1.91 -13.99
CA SER A 135 -4.64 -0.95 -14.97
C SER A 135 -4.57 -1.45 -16.43
N LYS A 136 -3.82 -2.52 -16.71
CA LYS A 136 -3.78 -3.14 -18.06
C LYS A 136 -5.01 -4.02 -18.27
N LYS A 137 -5.89 -3.63 -19.22
CA LYS A 137 -7.14 -4.30 -19.60
C LYS A 137 -7.07 -5.84 -19.66
N ASN A 138 -5.94 -6.40 -20.10
CA ASN A 138 -5.73 -7.85 -20.25
C ASN A 138 -5.56 -8.57 -18.90
N GLN A 139 -5.00 -7.91 -17.88
CA GLN A 139 -4.80 -8.49 -16.55
C GLN A 139 -6.12 -8.53 -15.77
N ILE A 140 -7.00 -7.55 -15.97
CA ILE A 140 -8.36 -7.55 -15.43
C ILE A 140 -9.15 -8.75 -15.99
N ILE A 141 -9.03 -9.03 -17.29
CA ILE A 141 -9.69 -10.18 -17.92
C ILE A 141 -9.15 -11.50 -17.34
N ALA A 142 -7.83 -11.62 -17.18
CA ALA A 142 -7.20 -12.81 -16.60
C ALA A 142 -7.64 -13.05 -15.15
N ALA A 143 -7.68 -12.00 -14.31
CA ALA A 143 -8.13 -12.11 -12.93
C ALA A 143 -9.62 -12.45 -12.82
N LYS A 144 -10.49 -11.88 -13.67
CA LYS A 144 -11.91 -12.27 -13.74
C LYS A 144 -12.07 -13.75 -14.06
N LYS A 145 -11.32 -14.25 -15.05
CA LYS A 145 -11.36 -15.66 -15.44
C LYS A 145 -10.86 -16.59 -14.33
N ALA A 146 -9.80 -16.19 -13.61
CA ALA A 146 -9.29 -16.93 -12.46
C ALA A 146 -10.32 -16.98 -11.32
N LEU A 147 -11.00 -15.86 -11.04
CA LEU A 147 -12.05 -15.79 -10.03
C LEU A 147 -13.27 -16.67 -10.40
N GLU A 148 -13.73 -16.60 -11.65
CA GLU A 148 -14.82 -17.43 -12.14
C GLU A 148 -14.52 -18.93 -12.04
N ALA A 149 -13.27 -19.33 -12.32
CA ALA A 149 -12.81 -20.70 -12.18
C ALA A 149 -12.69 -21.15 -10.71
N ALA A 150 -12.31 -20.24 -9.80
CA ALA A 150 -12.25 -20.54 -8.37
C ALA A 150 -13.64 -20.66 -7.73
N LEU A 151 -14.61 -19.87 -8.19
CA LEU A 151 -16.01 -19.93 -7.73
C LEU A 151 -16.78 -21.10 -8.32
N ASN A 152 -16.40 -21.56 -9.52
CA ASN A 152 -16.98 -22.71 -10.19
C ASN A 152 -15.87 -23.75 -10.48
N PRO A 153 -15.34 -24.43 -9.44
CA PRO A 153 -14.33 -25.44 -9.65
C PRO A 153 -14.92 -26.54 -10.56
N PRO A 154 -14.15 -27.04 -11.54
CA PRO A 154 -14.63 -28.13 -12.39
C PRO A 154 -14.98 -29.34 -11.51
N GLU A 155 -16.14 -29.95 -11.78
CA GLU A 155 -16.58 -31.14 -11.06
C GLU A 155 -15.48 -32.20 -11.08
N GLU A 156 -15.12 -32.70 -9.89
CA GLU A 156 -14.21 -33.83 -9.75
C GLU A 156 -14.74 -34.97 -10.60
N LYS A 157 -13.97 -35.34 -11.65
CA LYS A 157 -14.21 -36.59 -12.36
C LYS A 157 -14.01 -37.70 -11.35
N LYS A 158 -15.12 -38.27 -10.87
CA LYS A 158 -15.09 -39.55 -10.16
C LYS A 158 -14.52 -40.57 -11.12
N ASP A 159 -13.28 -40.99 -10.89
CA ASP A 159 -12.69 -42.10 -11.62
C ASP A 159 -13.60 -43.31 -11.43
N GLU A 160 -14.25 -43.74 -12.50
CA GLU A 160 -15.01 -44.98 -12.51
C GLU A 160 -14.06 -46.14 -12.24
N PRO A 161 -14.39 -47.06 -11.31
CA PRO A 161 -13.53 -48.18 -11.01
C PRO A 161 -13.38 -49.05 -12.27
N LYS A 162 -12.13 -49.23 -12.69
CA LYS A 162 -11.79 -50.19 -13.76
C LYS A 162 -12.22 -51.59 -13.33
N GLN A 163 -13.14 -52.17 -14.10
CA GLN A 163 -13.54 -53.58 -14.01
C GLN A 163 -12.45 -54.52 -14.51
#